data_AF-J3KL28-F1
#
_entry.id   AF-J3KL28-F1
#
_cell.length_a   1.000
_cell.length_b   1.000
_cell.length_c   1.000
_cell.angle_alpha   90.00
_cell.angle_beta   90.00
_cell.angle_gamma   90.00
#
_symmetry.space_group_name_H-M   'P 1'
#
loop_
_entity.id
_entity.type
_entity.pdbx_description
1 polymer ?
#
loop_
_entity_poly.entity_id
_entity_poly.type
_entity_poly.pdbx_seq_one_letter_code
_entity_poly.pdbx_strand_id
1 'polypeptide(L)'
;MATQGTQKLLEEHYLLPVTSIRVTIHTLGIFFESDTRSENHTSIYLLTGDKQSVQLNMIKAGPTDVMGTLLRKRCGYDLSNTALKRIDLQAIQGLTVGQVLQLLDQKGRANYKLAPSGMGCRFWVRTMIEDLEAAGYINPSSPIKVNEAIEDLQYNYSKNQAREYDPMEPGTFV
;
A
#
# COMPACT_ATOMS: atom_id res chain seq x y z
N MET A 1 -4.46 9.61 23.91
CA MET A 1 -4.14 8.95 22.62
C MET A 1 -5.37 9.02 21.75
N ALA A 2 -5.35 9.78 20.65
CA ALA A 2 -6.47 9.83 19.73
C ALA A 2 -6.59 8.48 19.01
N THR A 3 -7.76 7.85 19.08
CA THR A 3 -8.06 6.62 18.36
C THR A 3 -7.92 6.88 16.87
N GLN A 4 -7.07 6.12 16.17
CA GLN A 4 -6.94 6.21 14.72
C GLN A 4 -8.25 5.76 14.07
N GLY A 5 -9.13 6.72 13.75
CA GLY A 5 -10.43 6.45 13.16
C GLY A 5 -10.29 6.02 11.70
N THR A 6 -10.95 4.92 11.35
CA THR A 6 -11.17 4.53 9.95
C THR A 6 -12.66 4.55 9.65
N GLN A 7 -13.02 4.98 8.45
CA GLN A 7 -14.41 5.09 8.00
C GLN A 7 -14.54 4.52 6.59
N LYS A 8 -15.78 4.18 6.20
CA LYS A 8 -16.09 3.79 4.82
C LYS A 8 -15.68 4.92 3.87
N LEU A 9 -15.11 4.56 2.73
CA LEU A 9 -14.85 5.53 1.67
C LEU A 9 -16.15 5.85 0.92
N LEU A 10 -16.61 7.10 1.03
CA LEU A 10 -17.78 7.65 0.33
C LEU A 10 -17.37 8.36 -0.98
N GLU A 11 -18.34 8.59 -1.88
CA GLU A 11 -18.11 9.24 -3.19
C GLU A 11 -17.59 10.67 -3.06
N GLU A 12 -18.03 11.43 -2.06
CA GLU A 12 -17.53 12.79 -1.78
C GLU A 12 -16.01 12.82 -1.54
N HIS A 13 -15.43 11.72 -1.06
CA HIS A 13 -13.99 11.60 -0.85
C HIS A 13 -13.21 11.44 -2.16
N TYR A 14 -13.88 11.17 -3.29
CA TYR A 14 -13.20 10.95 -4.57
C TYR A 14 -12.64 12.27 -5.12
N LEU A 15 -13.19 13.41 -4.70
CA LEU A 15 -12.71 14.74 -5.06
C LEU A 15 -11.52 15.19 -4.21
N LEU A 16 -11.14 14.45 -3.18
CA LEU A 16 -10.01 14.83 -2.33
C LEU A 16 -8.71 14.81 -3.15
N PRO A 17 -7.87 15.85 -3.01
CA PRO A 17 -6.58 15.89 -3.66
C PRO A 17 -5.67 14.79 -3.09
N VAL A 18 -4.76 14.27 -3.91
CA VAL A 18 -3.68 13.38 -3.49
C VAL A 18 -2.39 14.16 -3.56
N THR A 19 -1.74 14.39 -2.41
CA THR A 19 -0.45 15.09 -2.34
C THR A 19 0.74 14.15 -2.43
N SER A 20 0.60 12.95 -1.85
CA SER A 20 1.59 11.88 -1.91
C SER A 20 0.91 10.53 -2.00
N ILE A 21 1.53 9.62 -2.74
CA ILE A 21 1.24 8.19 -2.75
C ILE A 21 2.23 7.54 -1.80
N ARG A 22 1.79 7.23 -0.58
CA ARG A 22 2.63 6.62 0.47
C ARG A 22 2.49 5.11 0.44
N VAL A 23 3.58 4.41 0.15
CA VAL A 23 3.69 2.97 0.41
C VAL A 23 4.06 2.80 1.89
N THR A 24 3.30 1.99 2.60
CA THR A 24 3.57 1.66 4.01
C THR A 24 3.79 0.18 4.18
N ILE A 25 4.92 -0.17 4.78
CA ILE A 25 5.23 -1.52 5.20
C ILE A 25 4.95 -1.60 6.70
N HIS A 26 4.03 -2.50 7.06
CA HIS A 26 3.45 -2.66 8.38
C HIS A 26 4.02 -3.88 9.07
N THR A 27 4.14 -3.80 10.40
CA THR A 27 4.27 -4.99 11.23
C THR A 27 2.91 -5.70 11.36
N LEU A 28 2.88 -7.02 11.20
CA LEU A 28 1.75 -7.88 11.60
C LEU A 28 1.95 -8.48 13.01
N GLY A 29 3.01 -8.07 13.72
CA GLY A 29 3.47 -8.72 14.94
C GLY A 29 4.48 -9.83 14.64
N ILE A 30 4.80 -10.60 15.68
CA ILE A 30 5.71 -11.75 15.67
C ILE A 30 4.85 -13.00 15.82
N PHE A 31 5.01 -13.99 14.95
CA PHE A 31 4.19 -15.21 14.97
C PHE A 31 4.69 -16.25 15.99
N PHE A 32 6.00 -16.29 16.28
CA PHE A 32 6.64 -17.22 17.23
C PHE A 32 7.65 -16.50 18.12
N GLU A 33 7.73 -16.85 19.41
CA GLU A 33 8.69 -16.24 20.35
C GLU A 33 10.17 -16.38 19.91
N SER A 34 10.47 -17.40 19.11
CA SER A 34 11.80 -17.63 18.53
C SER A 34 12.03 -16.96 17.18
N ASP A 35 10.99 -16.42 16.53
CA ASP A 35 11.15 -15.66 15.27
C ASP A 35 11.42 -14.19 15.61
N THR A 36 12.54 -13.68 15.11
CA THR A 36 12.91 -12.27 15.29
C THR A 36 12.35 -11.37 14.19
N ARG A 37 11.74 -11.96 13.15
CA ARG A 37 11.18 -11.26 12.00
C ARG A 37 9.72 -10.93 12.24
N SER A 38 9.32 -9.71 11.88
CA SER A 38 7.91 -9.40 11.74
C SER A 38 7.44 -9.82 10.36
N GLU A 39 6.36 -10.59 10.25
CA GLU A 39 5.67 -10.69 8.96
C GLU A 39 5.21 -9.28 8.57
N ASN A 40 5.63 -8.87 7.39
CA ASN A 40 5.38 -7.52 6.90
C ASN A 40 4.18 -7.53 5.96
N HIS A 41 3.27 -6.59 6.17
CA HIS A 41 2.18 -6.34 5.24
C HIS A 41 2.39 -5.01 4.53
N THR A 42 2.04 -4.90 3.25
CA THR A 42 2.22 -3.66 2.50
C THR A 42 0.87 -3.11 2.03
N SER A 43 0.67 -1.81 2.22
CA SER A 43 -0.51 -1.10 1.70
C SER A 43 -0.13 0.28 1.15
N ILE A 44 -1.07 0.89 0.41
CA ILE A 44 -0.92 2.23 -0.16
C ILE A 44 -1.83 3.18 0.61
N TYR A 45 -1.30 4.35 0.95
CA TYR A 45 -2.02 5.48 1.53
C TYR A 45 -1.94 6.65 0.57
N LEU A 46 -3.08 7.10 0.07
CA LEU A 46 -3.21 8.35 -0.66
C LEU A 46 -3.36 9.47 0.36
N LEU A 47 -2.33 10.31 0.51
CA LEU A 47 -2.37 11.40 1.49
C LEU A 47 -3.22 12.55 0.94
N THR A 48 -4.22 12.97 1.71
CA THR A 48 -5.25 13.92 1.25
C THR A 48 -5.14 15.32 1.86
N GLY A 49 -4.01 15.65 2.49
CA GLY A 49 -3.87 16.85 3.32
C GLY A 49 -4.40 16.65 4.75
N ASP A 50 -4.17 17.65 5.61
CA ASP A 50 -4.67 17.71 7.00
C ASP A 50 -4.43 16.47 7.86
N LYS A 51 -3.32 15.77 7.61
CA LYS A 51 -2.97 14.49 8.26
C LYS A 51 -4.04 13.43 8.07
N GLN A 52 -4.72 13.40 6.93
CA GLN A 52 -5.71 12.40 6.55
C GLN A 52 -5.25 11.63 5.32
N SER A 53 -5.84 10.45 5.12
CA SER A 53 -5.50 9.62 3.96
C SER A 53 -6.64 8.70 3.55
N VAL A 54 -6.49 8.09 2.37
CA VAL A 54 -7.28 6.95 1.91
C VAL A 54 -6.37 5.74 1.80
N GLN A 55 -6.68 4.65 2.49
CA GLN A 55 -5.91 3.42 2.39
C GLN A 55 -6.50 2.51 1.31
N LEU A 56 -5.63 2.04 0.42
CA LEU A 56 -5.86 0.94 -0.51
C LEU A 56 -5.06 -0.26 -0.01
N ASN A 57 -5.77 -1.34 0.31
CA ASN A 57 -5.18 -2.44 1.03
C ASN A 57 -5.66 -3.79 0.47
N MET A 58 -4.75 -4.52 -0.17
CA MET A 58 -5.01 -5.87 -0.67
C MET A 58 -4.65 -6.89 0.41
N ILE A 59 -5.64 -7.57 0.98
CA ILE A 59 -5.46 -8.54 2.07
C ILE A 59 -5.89 -9.95 1.66
N LYS A 60 -5.46 -10.95 2.43
CA LYS A 60 -6.08 -12.28 2.45
C LYS A 60 -7.18 -12.28 3.52
N ALA A 61 -8.44 -12.45 3.13
CA ALA A 61 -9.57 -12.32 4.07
C ALA A 61 -9.73 -13.54 5.00
N GLY A 62 -9.50 -14.74 4.47
CA GLY A 62 -9.56 -16.00 5.21
C GLY A 62 -8.36 -16.91 4.96
N PRO A 63 -8.09 -17.89 5.84
CA PRO A 63 -6.89 -18.73 5.79
C PRO A 63 -6.81 -19.60 4.53
N THR A 64 -7.95 -19.97 3.95
CA THR A 64 -8.05 -20.80 2.74
C THR A 64 -8.30 -19.97 1.48
N ASP A 65 -8.41 -18.65 1.59
CA ASP A 65 -8.70 -17.80 0.44
C ASP A 65 -7.47 -17.69 -0.45
N VAL A 66 -7.70 -17.91 -1.75
CA VAL A 66 -6.68 -17.75 -2.79
C VAL A 66 -6.78 -16.40 -3.48
N MET A 67 -7.93 -15.73 -3.36
CA MET A 67 -8.16 -14.40 -3.90
C MET A 67 -7.85 -13.35 -2.84
N GLY A 68 -7.20 -12.28 -3.25
CA GLY A 68 -7.06 -11.09 -2.45
C GLY A 68 -8.39 -10.34 -2.34
N THR A 69 -8.61 -9.71 -1.19
CA THR A 69 -9.72 -8.79 -0.95
C THR A 69 -9.18 -7.38 -0.87
N LEU A 70 -9.59 -6.53 -1.82
CA LEU A 70 -9.24 -5.12 -1.81
C LEU A 70 -10.14 -4.35 -0.84
N LEU A 71 -9.53 -3.77 0.18
CA LEU A 71 -10.18 -2.82 1.08
C LEU A 71 -9.84 -1.39 0.69
N ARG A 72 -10.86 -0.54 0.67
CA ARG A 72 -10.76 0.92 0.45
C ARG A 72 -11.38 1.61 1.66
N LYS A 73 -10.61 2.44 2.37
CA LYS A 73 -11.12 3.12 3.57
C LYS A 73 -10.55 4.52 3.72
N ARG A 74 -11.36 5.40 4.31
CA ARG A 74 -10.89 6.72 4.75
C ARG A 74 -10.20 6.57 6.11
N CYS A 75 -9.08 7.23 6.27
CA CYS A 75 -8.31 7.26 7.50
C CYS A 75 -8.23 8.71 8.00
N GLY A 76 -8.61 8.95 9.25
CA GLY A 76 -8.43 10.23 9.94
C GLY A 76 -6.97 10.49 10.37
N TYR A 77 -6.03 9.81 9.73
CA TYR A 77 -4.59 9.85 9.98
C TYR A 77 -3.84 9.66 8.66
N ASP A 78 -2.61 10.14 8.57
CA ASP A 78 -1.68 9.92 7.46
C ASP A 78 -0.54 8.93 7.84
N LEU A 79 -0.37 8.68 9.13
CA LEU A 79 0.64 7.79 9.69
C LEU A 79 -0.02 6.63 10.44
N SER A 80 0.16 5.41 9.97
CA SER A 80 -0.29 4.20 10.67
C SER A 80 0.60 3.87 11.88
N ASN A 81 0.01 3.47 13.00
CA ASN A 81 0.77 3.04 14.19
C ASN A 81 1.57 1.75 13.99
N THR A 82 1.26 0.97 12.95
CA THR A 82 2.00 -0.27 12.60
C THR A 82 3.07 -0.03 11.55
N ALA A 83 3.28 1.20 11.08
CA ALA A 83 4.28 1.51 10.06
C ALA A 83 5.70 1.24 10.58
N LEU A 84 6.45 0.42 9.84
CA LEU A 84 7.89 0.19 10.03
C LEU A 84 8.72 0.98 9.02
N LYS A 85 8.25 1.07 7.78
CA LYS A 85 8.86 1.85 6.69
C LYS A 85 7.77 2.56 5.91
N ARG A 86 8.09 3.77 5.46
CA ARG A 86 7.25 4.61 4.60
C ARG A 86 8.06 5.07 3.42
N ILE A 87 7.45 5.04 2.25
CA ILE A 87 8.04 5.51 1.01
C ILE A 87 7.01 6.43 0.38
N ASP A 88 7.37 7.71 0.27
CA ASP A 88 6.46 8.74 -0.20
C ASP A 88 6.83 9.12 -1.62
N LEU A 89 6.00 8.69 -2.58
CA LEU A 89 6.07 9.12 -3.97
C LEU A 89 5.23 10.39 -4.11
N GLN A 90 5.85 11.48 -4.55
CA GLN A 90 5.12 12.73 -4.73
C GLN A 90 4.11 12.59 -5.88
N ALA A 91 2.85 12.93 -5.64
CA ALA A 91 1.83 12.93 -6.69
C ALA A 91 1.95 14.18 -7.57
N ILE A 92 1.44 14.10 -8.81
CA ILE A 92 1.27 15.29 -9.65
C ILE A 92 0.23 16.25 -9.06
N GLN A 93 0.33 17.53 -9.42
CA GLN A 93 -0.67 18.51 -9.04
C GLN A 93 -2.03 18.19 -9.69
N GLY A 94 -3.10 18.28 -8.89
CA GLY A 94 -4.47 18.06 -9.37
C GLY A 94 -4.92 16.60 -9.38
N LEU A 95 -4.06 15.64 -9.01
CA LEU A 95 -4.47 14.25 -8.84
C LEU A 95 -5.51 14.12 -7.71
N THR A 96 -6.57 13.35 -7.94
CA THR A 96 -7.60 13.06 -6.94
C THR A 96 -7.67 11.59 -6.57
N VAL A 97 -8.28 11.30 -5.41
CA VAL A 97 -8.55 9.91 -4.98
C VAL A 97 -9.36 9.16 -6.03
N GLY A 98 -10.38 9.81 -6.61
CA GLY A 98 -11.25 9.22 -7.63
C GLY A 98 -10.49 8.76 -8.87
N GLN A 99 -9.52 9.55 -9.34
CA GLN A 99 -8.69 9.17 -10.50
C GLN A 99 -7.84 7.93 -10.21
N VAL A 100 -7.27 7.83 -9.01
CA VAL A 100 -6.50 6.64 -8.59
C VAL A 100 -7.39 5.40 -8.51
N LEU A 101 -8.59 5.53 -7.94
CA LEU A 101 -9.56 4.43 -7.85
C LEU A 101 -10.06 4.00 -9.23
N GLN A 102 -10.34 4.96 -10.11
CA GLN A 102 -10.75 4.68 -11.47
C GLN A 102 -9.66 3.92 -12.23
N LEU A 103 -8.39 4.32 -12.11
CA LEU A 103 -7.27 3.59 -12.71
C LEU A 103 -7.19 2.15 -12.20
N LEU A 104 -7.29 1.98 -10.87
CA LEU A 104 -7.30 0.67 -10.22
C LEU A 104 -8.39 -0.23 -10.82
N ASP A 105 -9.62 0.31 -10.92
CA ASP A 105 -10.79 -0.42 -11.42
C ASP A 105 -10.68 -0.74 -12.92
N GLN A 106 -10.26 0.22 -13.74
CA GLN A 106 -10.03 0.03 -15.18
C GLN A 106 -8.95 -1.02 -15.48
N LYS A 107 -7.94 -1.12 -14.63
CA LYS A 107 -6.86 -2.11 -14.73
C LYS A 107 -7.21 -3.45 -14.09
N GLY A 108 -8.41 -3.61 -13.54
CA GLY A 108 -8.86 -4.85 -12.91
C GLY A 108 -8.07 -5.22 -11.65
N ARG A 109 -7.48 -4.27 -10.95
CA ARG A 109 -6.55 -4.56 -9.84
C ARG A 109 -7.22 -5.09 -8.58
N ALA A 110 -8.55 -5.07 -8.51
CA ALA A 110 -9.30 -5.81 -7.50
C ALA A 110 -9.27 -7.33 -7.75
N ASN A 111 -9.12 -7.77 -9.00
CA ASN A 111 -9.10 -9.18 -9.39
C ASN A 111 -7.68 -9.74 -9.27
N TYR A 112 -7.24 -9.95 -8.04
CA TYR A 112 -5.88 -10.41 -7.76
C TYR A 112 -5.91 -11.74 -7.01
N LYS A 113 -5.27 -12.75 -7.59
CA LYS A 113 -4.99 -14.02 -6.95
C LYS A 113 -3.63 -13.94 -6.26
N LEU A 114 -3.62 -14.30 -4.97
CA LEU A 114 -2.40 -14.34 -4.16
C LEU A 114 -1.44 -15.42 -4.66
N ALA A 115 -0.16 -15.32 -4.29
CA ALA A 115 0.81 -16.38 -4.51
C ALA A 115 0.39 -17.67 -3.76
N PRO A 116 0.88 -18.86 -4.15
CA PRO A 116 0.55 -20.12 -3.47
C PRO A 116 0.84 -20.12 -1.97
N SER A 117 1.83 -19.33 -1.52
CA SER A 117 2.15 -19.10 -0.10
C SER A 117 1.06 -18.35 0.67
N GLY A 118 0.10 -17.72 -0.03
CA GLY A 118 -0.85 -16.77 0.54
C GLY A 118 -0.30 -15.35 0.64
N MET A 119 0.95 -15.11 0.24
CA MET A 119 1.55 -13.78 0.15
C MET A 119 1.24 -13.11 -1.19
N GLY A 120 1.71 -11.87 -1.36
CA GLY A 120 1.59 -11.14 -2.63
C GLY A 120 1.13 -9.70 -2.50
N CYS A 121 0.95 -9.17 -1.29
CA CYS A 121 0.62 -7.74 -1.09
C CYS A 121 1.72 -6.83 -1.63
N ARG A 122 3.01 -7.17 -1.46
CA ARG A 122 4.14 -6.44 -2.05
C ARG A 122 4.08 -6.40 -3.57
N PHE A 123 3.83 -7.55 -4.21
CA PHE A 123 3.70 -7.61 -5.67
C PHE A 123 2.50 -6.79 -6.16
N TRP A 124 1.36 -6.88 -5.49
CA TRP A 124 0.20 -6.05 -5.82
C TRP A 124 0.50 -4.54 -5.70
N VAL A 125 1.18 -4.13 -4.61
CA VAL A 125 1.59 -2.74 -4.41
C VAL A 125 2.60 -2.29 -5.46
N ARG A 126 3.59 -3.13 -5.79
CA ARG A 126 4.52 -2.88 -6.91
C ARG A 126 3.75 -2.60 -8.20
N THR A 127 2.82 -3.46 -8.58
CA THR A 127 2.04 -3.28 -9.81
C THR A 127 1.21 -2.00 -9.79
N MET A 128 0.61 -1.65 -8.65
CA MET A 128 -0.09 -0.38 -8.50
C MET A 128 0.84 0.83 -8.69
N ILE A 129 2.07 0.79 -8.16
CA ILE A 129 3.06 1.86 -8.35
C ILE A 129 3.43 1.98 -9.84
N GLU A 130 3.69 0.85 -10.51
CA GLU A 130 4.00 0.81 -11.95
C GLU A 130 2.84 1.37 -12.79
N ASP A 131 1.58 1.05 -12.45
CA ASP A 131 0.41 1.61 -13.13
C ASP A 131 0.28 3.12 -12.91
N LEU A 132 0.53 3.60 -11.69
CA LEU A 132 0.48 5.02 -11.34
C LEU A 132 1.58 5.80 -12.07
N GLU A 133 2.77 5.23 -12.20
CA GLU A 133 3.85 5.80 -13.00
C GLU A 133 3.48 5.87 -14.48
N ALA A 134 2.99 4.76 -15.04
CA ALA A 134 2.59 4.67 -16.44
C ALA A 134 1.42 5.61 -16.79
N ALA A 135 0.54 5.90 -15.84
CA ALA A 135 -0.53 6.88 -15.97
C ALA A 135 -0.05 8.34 -15.80
N GLY A 136 1.23 8.55 -15.45
CA GLY A 136 1.80 9.87 -15.20
C GLY A 136 1.34 10.50 -13.88
N TYR A 137 0.88 9.71 -12.91
CA TYR A 137 0.33 10.22 -11.63
C TYR A 137 1.41 10.50 -10.58
N ILE A 138 2.62 10.01 -10.80
CA ILE A 138 3.79 10.27 -9.96
C ILE A 138 4.59 11.42 -10.57
N ASN A 139 4.89 12.43 -9.75
CA ASN A 139 5.69 13.56 -10.15
C ASN A 139 7.12 13.10 -10.49
N PRO A 140 7.65 13.36 -11.70
CA PRO A 140 9.03 12.99 -12.06
C PRO A 140 10.09 13.59 -11.13
N SER A 141 9.79 14.72 -10.50
CA SER A 141 10.63 15.40 -9.51
C SER A 141 10.46 14.86 -8.09
N SER A 142 9.69 13.78 -7.89
CA SER A 142 9.60 13.07 -6.61
C SER A 142 11.01 12.76 -6.07
N PRO A 143 11.30 13.04 -4.79
CA PRO A 143 12.62 12.78 -4.19
C PRO A 143 13.00 11.30 -4.24
N ILE A 144 12.01 10.42 -4.05
CA ILE A 144 12.16 8.98 -4.23
C ILE A 144 11.62 8.60 -5.61
N LYS A 145 12.40 7.82 -6.36
CA LYS A 145 11.99 7.29 -7.66
C LYS A 145 11.23 5.96 -7.51
N VAL A 146 10.46 5.62 -8.53
CA VAL A 146 9.63 4.40 -8.54
C VAL A 146 10.47 3.15 -8.39
N ASN A 147 11.61 3.06 -9.08
CA ASN A 147 12.53 1.94 -8.95
C ASN A 147 13.08 1.78 -7.51
N GLU A 148 13.39 2.88 -6.81
CA GLU A 148 13.80 2.85 -5.41
C GLU A 148 12.67 2.35 -4.49
N ALA A 149 11.44 2.79 -4.75
CA ALA A 149 10.28 2.32 -4.01
C ALA A 149 10.03 0.81 -4.23
N ILE A 150 10.19 0.32 -5.46
CA ILE A 150 10.07 -1.09 -5.82
C ILE A 150 11.21 -1.92 -5.19
N GLU A 151 12.42 -1.37 -5.11
CA GLU A 151 13.55 -2.02 -4.44
C GLU A 151 13.29 -2.22 -2.95
N ASP A 152 12.78 -1.19 -2.25
CA ASP A 152 12.41 -1.31 -0.83
C ASP A 152 11.33 -2.39 -0.59
N LEU A 153 10.50 -2.73 -1.58
CA LEU A 153 9.52 -3.83 -1.45
C LEU A 153 10.14 -5.22 -1.43
N GLN A 154 11.43 -5.37 -1.75
CA GLN A 154 12.15 -6.66 -1.71
C GLN A 154 12.68 -7.01 -0.31
N TYR A 155 12.26 -6.28 0.73
CA TYR A 155 12.82 -6.42 2.07
C TYR A 155 11.74 -6.58 3.14
N ASN A 156 12.07 -7.38 4.16
CA ASN A 156 11.43 -7.38 5.47
C ASN A 156 12.04 -6.30 6.36
N TYR A 157 11.18 -5.65 7.13
CA TYR A 157 11.55 -4.64 8.10
C TYR A 157 11.13 -5.12 9.49
N SER A 158 11.97 -4.85 10.48
CA SER A 158 11.73 -5.05 11.90
C SER A 158 12.16 -3.80 12.66
N LYS A 159 11.54 -3.53 13.81
CA LYS A 159 11.94 -2.37 14.63
C LYS A 159 13.38 -2.55 15.11
N ASN A 160 14.19 -1.50 14.98
CA ASN A 160 15.57 -1.43 15.47
C ASN A 160 16.51 -2.53 14.92
N GLN A 161 16.20 -3.08 13.75
CA GLN A 161 17.02 -4.08 13.08
C GLN A 161 17.32 -3.62 11.65
N ALA A 162 18.38 -4.17 11.05
CA ALA A 162 18.61 -4.01 9.62
C ALA A 162 17.48 -4.68 8.85
N ARG A 163 17.12 -4.11 7.69
CA ARG A 163 16.19 -4.77 6.77
C ARG A 163 16.81 -6.07 6.24
N GLU A 164 16.00 -7.09 6.06
CA GLU A 164 16.42 -8.39 5.54
C GLU A 164 15.88 -8.59 4.14
N TYR A 165 16.69 -9.09 3.21
CA TYR A 165 16.23 -9.37 1.85
C TYR A 165 15.23 -10.52 1.89
N ASP A 166 14.06 -10.27 1.33
CA ASP A 166 12.95 -11.21 1.26
C ASP A 166 12.21 -10.98 -0.06
N PRO A 167 12.58 -11.73 -1.11
CA PRO A 167 12.16 -11.44 -2.47
C PRO A 167 10.63 -11.47 -2.57
N MET A 168 10.07 -10.51 -3.30
CA MET A 168 8.65 -10.45 -3.57
C MET A 168 8.16 -11.72 -4.27
N GLU A 169 7.14 -12.34 -3.70
CA GLU A 169 6.43 -13.44 -4.36
C GLU A 169 5.29 -12.91 -5.24
N PRO A 170 5.29 -13.20 -6.55
CA PRO A 170 4.26 -12.72 -7.45
C PRO A 170 2.95 -13.51 -7.32
N GLY A 171 1.84 -12.79 -7.23
CA GLY A 171 0.51 -13.33 -7.50
C GLY A 171 0.14 -13.20 -8.99
N THR A 172 -1.14 -13.25 -9.30
CA THR A 172 -1.64 -13.16 -10.69
C THR A 172 -2.91 -12.32 -10.76
N PHE A 173 -3.01 -11.45 -11.76
CA PHE A 173 -4.25 -10.72 -12.07
C PHE A 173 -5.11 -11.56 -13.02
N VAL A 174 -6.43 -11.64 -12.74
CA VAL A 174 -7.39 -12.49 -13.47
C VAL A 174 -8.50 -11.70 -14.14
#